data_AF-S3XCX2-F1
#
_entry.id   AF-S3XCX2-F1
#
_cell.length_a   1.000
_cell.length_b   1.000
_cell.length_c   1.000
_cell.angle_alpha   90.00
_cell.angle_beta   90.00
_cell.angle_gamma   90.00
#
_symmetry.space_group_name_H-M   'P 1'
#
loop_
_entity.id
_entity.type
_entity.pdbx_description
1 polymer ?
#
loop_
_entity_poly.entity_id
_entity_poly.type
_entity_poly.pdbx_seq_one_letter_code
_entity_poly.pdbx_strand_id
1 'polypeptide(L)'
;MKKKFIIFLALIFTLDFSISYFSFYKTHVKNGYLKDANLYYAGAKTFGKYYDFGVKFLDMDSPFLVLFHKPMIYLYQKGMEKLKFDEPIKSLWFVEFEVNPYNYSTNGGYGNLAFKYGKNFAKDFLENVYLNIEFINKNKEILNEYIKNGYENELTNFLLEKFNILVGIYVADLQMNIDGRTLSKDGLNLVINDKKLHQKLINLQKIKDEFFGYYEVNFPNEFHTLFEKNKNYHSPNGLKNKTSLKLSSYILIHKIKNNNFDLIKDKIYIKDIKNAKNELENLAKTDDEKKDLEILLIFFDF
;
A
#
# COMPACT_ATOMS: atom_id res chain seq x y z
N MET A 1 27.40 -37.73 -2.67
CA MET A 1 26.84 -36.74 -1.72
C MET A 1 25.98 -35.67 -2.40
N LYS A 2 26.46 -34.93 -3.40
CA LYS A 2 25.70 -33.83 -4.04
C LYS A 2 24.31 -34.21 -4.57
N LYS A 3 24.15 -35.36 -5.25
CA LYS A 3 22.84 -35.83 -5.76
C LYS A 3 21.83 -36.14 -4.64
N LYS A 4 22.26 -36.81 -3.56
CA LYS A 4 21.41 -37.12 -2.41
C LYS A 4 20.95 -35.84 -1.69
N PHE A 5 21.84 -34.85 -1.60
CA PHE A 5 21.53 -33.54 -1.03
C PHE A 5 20.52 -32.75 -1.88
N ILE A 6 20.67 -32.74 -3.22
CA ILE A 6 19.71 -32.08 -4.12
C ILE A 6 18.32 -32.74 -4.03
N ILE A 7 18.26 -34.08 -4.02
CA ILE A 7 16.99 -34.81 -3.87
C ILE A 7 16.35 -34.49 -2.52
N PHE A 8 17.14 -34.45 -1.45
CA PHE A 8 16.67 -34.09 -0.12
C PHE A 8 16.10 -32.65 -0.07
N LEU A 9 16.80 -31.67 -0.67
CA LEU A 9 16.30 -30.30 -0.78
C LEU A 9 15.02 -30.21 -1.61
N ALA A 10 14.93 -30.95 -2.73
CA ALA A 10 13.74 -30.99 -3.56
C ALA A 10 12.53 -31.59 -2.81
N LEU A 11 12.76 -32.62 -1.97
CA LEU A 11 11.73 -33.21 -1.12
C LEU A 11 11.24 -32.21 -0.06
N ILE A 12 12.15 -31.52 0.63
CA ILE A 12 11.79 -30.48 1.61
C ILE A 12 10.98 -29.38 0.92
N PHE A 13 11.45 -28.89 -0.23
CA PHE A 13 10.75 -27.85 -0.98
C PHE A 13 9.34 -28.31 -1.39
N THR A 14 9.22 -29.52 -1.94
CA THR A 14 7.92 -30.07 -2.36
C THR A 14 6.95 -30.21 -1.18
N LEU A 15 7.46 -30.64 -0.01
CA LEU A 15 6.67 -30.79 1.20
C LEU A 15 6.21 -29.43 1.74
N ASP A 16 7.12 -28.44 1.86
CA ASP A 16 6.76 -27.09 2.28
C ASP A 16 5.78 -26.42 1.31
N PHE A 17 5.96 -26.63 0.00
CA PHE A 17 5.06 -26.11 -1.03
C PHE A 17 3.65 -26.70 -0.88
N SER A 18 3.57 -28.02 -0.70
CA SER A 18 2.29 -28.72 -0.53
C SER A 18 1.57 -28.30 0.75
N ILE A 19 2.30 -28.16 1.86
CA ILE A 19 1.75 -27.70 3.14
C ILE A 19 1.26 -26.25 3.02
N SER A 20 2.04 -25.39 2.39
CA SER A 20 1.68 -23.98 2.18
C SER A 20 0.42 -23.86 1.32
N TYR A 21 0.36 -24.57 0.19
CA TYR A 21 -0.82 -24.59 -0.66
C TYR A 21 -2.05 -25.12 0.09
N PHE A 22 -1.92 -26.23 0.82
CA PHE A 22 -3.04 -26.79 1.57
C PHE A 22 -3.53 -25.84 2.67
N SER A 23 -2.63 -25.13 3.33
CA SER A 23 -2.97 -24.10 4.31
C SER A 23 -3.77 -22.96 3.66
N PHE A 24 -3.28 -22.38 2.57
CA PHE A 24 -3.99 -21.32 1.84
C PHE A 24 -5.33 -21.81 1.26
N TYR A 25 -5.38 -23.03 0.75
CA TYR A 25 -6.61 -23.65 0.25
C TYR A 25 -7.66 -23.80 1.37
N LYS A 26 -7.25 -24.27 2.54
CA LYS A 26 -8.16 -24.41 3.69
C LYS A 26 -8.72 -23.06 4.12
N THR A 27 -7.86 -22.04 4.19
CA THR A 27 -8.23 -20.69 4.62
C THR A 27 -9.13 -19.99 3.61
N HIS A 28 -8.76 -19.98 2.33
CA HIS A 28 -9.42 -19.13 1.32
C HIS A 28 -10.44 -19.87 0.45
N VAL A 29 -10.31 -21.18 0.24
CA VAL A 29 -11.16 -21.93 -0.71
C VAL A 29 -12.20 -22.77 0.02
N LYS A 30 -11.77 -23.62 0.96
CA LYS A 30 -12.67 -24.55 1.64
C LYS A 30 -13.75 -23.80 2.44
N ASN A 31 -13.33 -22.73 3.11
CA ASN A 31 -14.14 -21.96 4.05
C ASN A 31 -14.57 -20.58 3.50
N GLY A 32 -14.11 -20.21 2.30
CA GLY A 32 -14.31 -18.86 1.76
C GLY A 32 -15.46 -18.73 0.77
N TYR A 33 -15.96 -17.50 0.65
CA TYR A 33 -16.72 -16.99 -0.50
C TYR A 33 -15.82 -16.89 -1.75
N LEU A 34 -16.38 -16.79 -2.97
CA LEU A 34 -15.62 -16.70 -4.23
C LEU A 34 -14.65 -17.88 -4.49
N LYS A 35 -15.09 -19.11 -4.20
CA LYS A 35 -14.27 -20.34 -4.25
C LYS A 35 -13.46 -20.49 -5.55
N ASP A 36 -14.08 -20.22 -6.70
CA ASP A 36 -13.43 -20.36 -7.99
C ASP A 36 -12.24 -19.39 -8.16
N ALA A 37 -12.41 -18.14 -7.75
CA ALA A 37 -11.34 -17.15 -7.75
C ALA A 37 -10.27 -17.50 -6.70
N ASN A 38 -10.70 -17.92 -5.51
CA ASN A 38 -9.81 -18.23 -4.40
C ASN A 38 -8.94 -19.48 -4.64
N LEU A 39 -9.37 -20.41 -5.50
CA LEU A 39 -8.53 -21.53 -5.92
C LEU A 39 -7.24 -21.05 -6.60
N TYR A 40 -7.39 -20.10 -7.53
CA TYR A 40 -6.24 -19.49 -8.21
C TYR A 40 -5.44 -18.61 -7.25
N TYR A 41 -6.11 -17.87 -6.37
CA TYR A 41 -5.44 -17.08 -5.32
C TYR A 41 -4.56 -17.93 -4.41
N ALA A 42 -5.04 -19.09 -3.94
CA ALA A 42 -4.25 -19.98 -3.09
C ALA A 42 -2.99 -20.48 -3.81
N GLY A 43 -3.10 -20.78 -5.11
CA GLY A 43 -1.95 -21.07 -5.96
C GLY A 43 -0.99 -19.88 -6.07
N ALA A 44 -1.51 -18.69 -6.39
CA ALA A 44 -0.73 -17.46 -6.50
C ALA A 44 0.01 -17.13 -5.19
N LYS A 45 -0.67 -17.19 -4.04
CA LYS A 45 -0.11 -17.06 -2.68
C LYS A 45 1.04 -18.03 -2.42
N THR A 46 0.90 -19.27 -2.87
CA THR A 46 1.92 -20.29 -2.66
C THR A 46 3.20 -19.94 -3.40
N PHE A 47 3.11 -19.56 -4.68
CA PHE A 47 4.27 -19.08 -5.44
C PHE A 47 4.78 -17.73 -4.92
N GLY A 48 3.88 -16.84 -4.52
CA GLY A 48 4.17 -15.53 -3.94
C GLY A 48 5.01 -15.63 -2.68
N LYS A 49 4.73 -16.58 -1.78
CA LYS A 49 5.55 -16.86 -0.59
C LYS A 49 7.03 -17.05 -0.94
N TYR A 50 7.33 -17.83 -1.98
CA TYR A 50 8.70 -18.09 -2.41
C TYR A 50 9.31 -16.93 -3.19
N TYR A 51 8.50 -16.25 -4.00
CA TYR A 51 8.92 -15.03 -4.69
C TYR A 51 9.31 -13.93 -3.70
N ASP A 52 8.43 -13.63 -2.73
CA ASP A 52 8.65 -12.65 -1.66
C ASP A 52 9.85 -13.00 -0.77
N PHE A 53 10.07 -14.29 -0.51
CA PHE A 53 11.28 -14.72 0.17
C PHE A 53 12.51 -14.46 -0.71
N GLY A 54 12.46 -14.80 -1.99
CA GLY A 54 13.57 -14.65 -2.93
C GLY A 54 13.97 -13.19 -3.18
N VAL A 55 13.02 -12.27 -3.32
CA VAL A 55 13.30 -10.83 -3.54
C VAL A 55 14.02 -10.19 -2.35
N LYS A 56 13.96 -10.79 -1.15
CA LYS A 56 14.73 -10.35 0.03
C LYS A 56 16.21 -10.67 -0.06
N PHE A 57 16.65 -11.46 -1.04
CA PHE A 57 18.05 -11.87 -1.20
C PHE A 57 18.56 -11.70 -2.64
N LEU A 58 17.65 -11.56 -3.61
CA LEU A 58 17.95 -11.48 -5.03
C LEU A 58 17.25 -10.26 -5.62
N ASP A 59 17.88 -9.64 -6.62
CA ASP A 59 17.23 -8.60 -7.41
C ASP A 59 16.00 -9.16 -8.12
N MET A 60 14.97 -8.33 -8.30
CA MET A 60 13.67 -8.75 -8.86
C MET A 60 13.77 -9.23 -10.31
N ASP A 61 14.84 -8.87 -11.03
CA ASP A 61 15.16 -9.32 -12.39
C ASP A 61 15.92 -10.66 -12.44
N SER A 62 16.21 -11.27 -11.29
CA SER A 62 16.95 -12.52 -11.20
C SER A 62 16.23 -13.67 -11.94
N PRO A 63 16.93 -14.40 -12.84
CA PRO A 63 16.36 -15.55 -13.55
C PRO A 63 15.80 -16.65 -12.63
N PHE A 64 16.31 -16.76 -11.40
CA PHE A 64 15.81 -17.72 -10.42
C PHE A 64 14.43 -17.35 -9.91
N LEU A 65 14.12 -16.06 -9.77
CA LEU A 65 12.82 -15.59 -9.32
C LEU A 65 11.73 -15.77 -10.37
N VAL A 66 12.11 -15.81 -11.65
CA VAL A 66 11.18 -16.05 -12.77
C VAL A 66 10.38 -17.35 -12.59
N LEU A 67 10.99 -18.37 -11.99
CA LEU A 67 10.35 -19.67 -11.71
C LEU A 67 9.17 -19.56 -10.73
N PHE A 68 9.16 -18.54 -9.87
CA PHE A 68 8.07 -18.28 -8.93
C PHE A 68 7.17 -17.14 -9.42
N HIS A 69 7.75 -16.10 -9.98
CA HIS A 69 7.04 -14.92 -10.46
C HIS A 69 6.06 -15.24 -11.59
N LYS A 70 6.48 -16.00 -12.62
CA LYS A 70 5.60 -16.30 -13.77
C LYS A 70 4.37 -17.11 -13.37
N PRO A 71 4.48 -18.23 -12.63
CA PRO A 71 3.31 -18.94 -12.14
C PRO A 71 2.44 -18.10 -11.19
N MET A 72 3.06 -17.30 -10.31
CA MET A 72 2.34 -16.39 -9.42
C MET A 72 1.45 -15.43 -10.20
N ILE A 73 2.03 -14.68 -11.15
CA ILE A 73 1.29 -13.70 -11.96
C ILE A 73 0.22 -14.38 -12.81
N TYR A 74 0.52 -15.53 -13.43
CA TYR A 74 -0.46 -16.28 -14.21
C TYR A 74 -1.69 -16.67 -13.37
N LEU A 75 -1.46 -17.23 -12.17
CA LEU A 75 -2.55 -17.65 -11.28
C LEU A 75 -3.29 -16.43 -10.71
N TYR A 76 -2.57 -15.37 -10.33
CA TYR A 76 -3.16 -14.11 -9.91
C TYR A 76 -4.12 -13.56 -10.98
N GLN A 77 -3.66 -13.42 -12.23
CA GLN A 77 -4.49 -12.94 -13.33
C GLN A 77 -5.70 -13.84 -13.59
N LYS A 78 -5.51 -15.17 -13.58
CA LYS A 78 -6.62 -16.12 -13.73
C LYS A 78 -7.66 -16.00 -12.63
N GLY A 79 -7.25 -15.76 -11.39
CA GLY A 79 -8.17 -15.49 -10.30
C GLY A 79 -8.91 -14.16 -10.49
N MET A 80 -8.20 -13.10 -10.93
CA MET A 80 -8.79 -11.78 -11.18
C MET A 80 -9.89 -11.82 -12.26
N GLU A 81 -9.73 -12.66 -13.29
CA GLU A 81 -10.75 -12.93 -14.32
C GLU A 81 -12.04 -13.56 -13.75
N LYS A 82 -11.97 -14.25 -12.60
CA LYS A 82 -13.11 -14.90 -11.96
C LYS A 82 -13.87 -13.98 -11.01
N LEU A 83 -13.28 -12.85 -10.63
CA LEU A 83 -13.90 -11.85 -9.77
C LEU A 83 -14.75 -10.89 -10.61
N LYS A 84 -15.94 -10.51 -10.12
CA LYS A 84 -16.77 -9.48 -10.77
C LYS A 84 -16.02 -8.15 -10.84
N PHE A 85 -16.45 -7.28 -11.75
CA PHE A 85 -15.72 -6.04 -12.04
C PHE A 85 -15.60 -5.11 -10.82
N ASP A 86 -16.54 -5.17 -9.89
CA ASP A 86 -16.70 -4.34 -8.70
C ASP A 86 -16.18 -4.96 -7.40
N GLU A 87 -15.65 -6.19 -7.42
CA GLU A 87 -15.19 -6.87 -6.20
C GLU A 87 -13.97 -6.16 -5.56
N PRO A 88 -14.09 -5.53 -4.36
CA PRO A 88 -13.00 -4.76 -3.74
C PRO A 88 -11.78 -5.61 -3.39
N ILE A 89 -11.94 -6.93 -3.29
CA ILE A 89 -10.84 -7.88 -3.07
C ILE A 89 -9.80 -7.86 -4.21
N LYS A 90 -10.17 -7.38 -5.40
CA LYS A 90 -9.23 -7.16 -6.51
C LYS A 90 -8.06 -6.26 -6.11
N SER A 91 -8.35 -5.19 -5.40
CA SER A 91 -7.32 -4.25 -4.98
C SER A 91 -6.48 -4.78 -3.82
N LEU A 92 -7.04 -5.67 -3.00
CA LEU A 92 -6.25 -6.41 -2.01
C LEU A 92 -5.21 -7.31 -2.68
N TRP A 93 -5.61 -8.02 -3.73
CA TRP A 93 -4.70 -8.88 -4.47
C TRP A 93 -3.66 -8.07 -5.25
N PHE A 94 -4.03 -6.90 -5.78
CA PHE A 94 -3.07 -5.95 -6.33
C PHE A 94 -2.01 -5.57 -5.28
N VAL A 95 -2.43 -5.23 -4.05
CA VAL A 95 -1.45 -4.91 -2.99
C VAL A 95 -0.53 -6.12 -2.72
N GLU A 96 -1.09 -7.31 -2.72
CA GLU A 96 -0.32 -8.50 -2.41
C GLU A 96 0.69 -8.90 -3.49
N PHE A 97 0.27 -8.94 -4.75
CA PHE A 97 1.08 -9.50 -5.82
C PHE A 97 1.83 -8.46 -6.65
N GLU A 98 1.36 -7.21 -6.66
CA GLU A 98 1.98 -6.13 -7.43
C GLU A 98 2.63 -5.07 -6.57
N VAL A 99 2.22 -4.89 -5.32
CA VAL A 99 2.80 -3.85 -4.45
C VAL A 99 3.85 -4.46 -3.51
N ASN A 100 3.47 -5.38 -2.62
CA ASN A 100 4.35 -5.94 -1.59
C ASN A 100 5.73 -6.41 -2.08
N PRO A 101 5.90 -7.05 -3.25
CA PRO A 101 7.21 -7.49 -3.69
C PRO A 101 8.25 -6.37 -3.79
N TYR A 102 7.84 -5.14 -4.13
CA TYR A 102 8.74 -3.98 -4.19
C TYR A 102 9.18 -3.49 -2.80
N ASN A 103 8.35 -3.75 -1.77
CA ASN A 103 8.67 -3.41 -0.38
C ASN A 103 9.65 -4.40 0.25
N TYR A 104 9.68 -5.65 -0.24
CA TYR A 104 10.57 -6.70 0.27
C TYR A 104 11.88 -6.83 -0.52
N SER A 105 11.98 -6.18 -1.68
CA SER A 105 13.20 -6.18 -2.49
C SER A 105 14.37 -5.55 -1.72
N THR A 106 15.53 -6.24 -1.71
CA THR A 106 16.80 -5.78 -1.10
C THR A 106 17.20 -4.38 -1.53
N ASN A 107 16.92 -4.10 -2.80
CA ASN A 107 17.19 -2.84 -3.46
C ASN A 107 15.90 -2.05 -3.68
N GLY A 108 14.74 -2.43 -3.13
CA GLY A 108 13.43 -1.80 -3.30
C GLY A 108 12.99 -0.98 -2.10
N GLY A 109 11.95 -0.17 -2.26
CA GLY A 109 11.39 0.69 -1.22
C GLY A 109 10.44 1.73 -1.80
N TYR A 110 9.44 2.15 -1.05
CA TYR A 110 8.59 3.27 -1.45
C TYR A 110 9.26 4.61 -1.13
N GLY A 111 9.04 5.60 -1.98
CA GLY A 111 9.69 6.92 -1.99
C GLY A 111 10.91 7.02 -2.92
N ASN A 112 11.27 5.96 -3.62
CA ASN A 112 12.39 5.93 -4.57
C ASN A 112 12.16 5.01 -5.79
N LEU A 113 10.90 4.75 -6.15
CA LEU A 113 10.59 3.91 -7.31
C LEU A 113 11.17 4.47 -8.62
N ALA A 114 11.10 5.80 -8.81
CA ALA A 114 11.61 6.45 -10.02
C ALA A 114 13.13 6.34 -10.15
N PHE A 115 13.87 6.42 -9.03
CA PHE A 115 15.32 6.22 -8.99
C PHE A 115 15.71 4.79 -9.36
N LYS A 116 15.00 3.80 -8.81
CA LYS A 116 15.37 2.38 -8.91
C LYS A 116 14.90 1.73 -10.22
N TYR A 117 13.70 2.07 -10.65
CA TYR A 117 13.02 1.38 -11.75
C TYR A 117 12.70 2.32 -12.93
N GLY A 118 13.01 3.61 -12.80
CA GLY A 118 12.82 4.62 -13.84
C GLY A 118 11.47 5.36 -13.73
N LYS A 119 11.46 6.59 -14.28
CA LYS A 119 10.32 7.51 -14.18
C LYS A 119 9.03 6.98 -14.83
N ASN A 120 9.14 6.33 -15.99
CA ASN A 120 7.97 5.80 -16.71
C ASN A 120 7.30 4.69 -15.91
N PHE A 121 8.10 3.74 -15.41
CA PHE A 121 7.61 2.67 -14.55
C PHE A 121 6.93 3.24 -13.28
N ALA A 122 7.61 4.15 -12.57
CA ALA A 122 7.06 4.75 -11.35
C ALA A 122 5.73 5.47 -11.62
N LYS A 123 5.60 6.15 -12.76
CA LYS A 123 4.36 6.79 -13.17
C LYS A 123 3.24 5.79 -13.41
N ASP A 124 3.48 4.77 -14.23
CA ASP A 124 2.45 3.77 -14.54
C ASP A 124 2.02 3.00 -13.28
N PHE A 125 2.98 2.68 -12.42
CA PHE A 125 2.72 2.07 -11.11
C PHE A 125 1.85 2.96 -10.22
N LEU A 126 2.16 4.26 -10.11
CA LEU A 126 1.38 5.19 -9.29
C LEU A 126 -0.02 5.43 -9.82
N GLU A 127 -0.21 5.42 -11.14
CA GLU A 127 -1.55 5.46 -11.73
C GLU A 127 -2.35 4.20 -11.35
N ASN A 128 -1.76 3.01 -11.40
CA ASN A 128 -2.41 1.78 -10.94
C ASN A 128 -2.73 1.82 -9.44
N VAL A 129 -1.82 2.35 -8.60
CA VAL A 129 -2.08 2.56 -7.17
C VAL A 129 -3.27 3.49 -6.97
N TYR A 130 -3.32 4.61 -7.68
CA TYR A 130 -4.43 5.58 -7.59
C TYR A 130 -5.77 4.95 -7.98
N LEU A 131 -5.81 4.23 -9.10
CA LEU A 131 -7.01 3.53 -9.56
C LEU A 131 -7.53 2.52 -8.52
N ASN A 132 -6.63 1.81 -7.84
CA ASN A 132 -7.01 0.87 -6.78
C ASN A 132 -7.51 1.59 -5.52
N ILE A 133 -6.99 2.78 -5.18
CA ILE A 133 -7.52 3.62 -4.09
C ILE A 133 -8.96 4.04 -4.40
N GLU A 134 -9.21 4.56 -5.60
CA GLU A 134 -10.56 4.95 -6.05
C GLU A 134 -11.50 3.75 -6.05
N PHE A 135 -11.03 2.62 -6.56
CA PHE A 135 -11.82 1.40 -6.68
C PHE A 135 -12.23 0.84 -5.31
N ILE A 136 -11.31 0.76 -4.34
CA ILE A 136 -11.64 0.33 -2.98
C ILE A 136 -12.67 1.26 -2.35
N ASN A 137 -12.50 2.58 -2.47
CA ASN A 137 -13.43 3.54 -1.87
C ASN A 137 -14.84 3.49 -2.49
N LYS A 138 -14.93 3.32 -3.80
CA LYS A 138 -16.20 3.23 -4.52
C LYS A 138 -17.00 1.99 -4.13
N ASN A 139 -16.32 0.91 -3.76
CA ASN A 139 -16.91 -0.40 -3.48
C ASN A 139 -16.82 -0.79 -2.00
N LYS A 140 -16.55 0.17 -1.10
CA LYS A 140 -16.30 -0.09 0.33
C LYS A 140 -17.48 -0.76 1.04
N GLU A 141 -18.71 -0.50 0.58
CA GLU A 141 -19.94 -1.05 1.12
C GLU A 141 -20.13 -2.54 0.78
N ILE A 142 -19.53 -3.04 -0.29
CA ILE A 142 -19.60 -4.47 -0.67
C ILE A 142 -19.01 -5.36 0.42
N LEU A 143 -18.06 -4.85 1.21
CA LEU A 143 -17.51 -5.57 2.36
C LEU A 143 -18.59 -6.00 3.36
N ASN A 144 -19.64 -5.19 3.55
CA ASN A 144 -20.73 -5.52 4.48
C ASN A 144 -21.43 -6.82 4.07
N GLU A 145 -21.51 -7.09 2.77
CA GLU A 145 -22.08 -8.33 2.25
C GLU A 145 -21.18 -9.52 2.56
N TYR A 146 -19.86 -9.36 2.46
CA TYR A 146 -18.93 -10.43 2.83
C TYR A 146 -19.03 -10.78 4.32
N ILE A 147 -19.11 -9.78 5.19
CA ILE A 147 -19.24 -10.00 6.64
C ILE A 147 -20.54 -10.73 6.97
N LYS A 148 -21.66 -10.33 6.35
CA LYS A 148 -22.95 -11.04 6.48
C LYS A 148 -22.87 -12.50 6.04
N ASN A 149 -22.02 -12.80 5.07
CA ASN A 149 -21.78 -14.16 4.56
C ASN A 149 -20.68 -14.93 5.32
N GLY A 150 -20.28 -14.46 6.50
CA GLY A 150 -19.35 -15.16 7.39
C GLY A 150 -17.87 -14.90 7.10
N TYR A 151 -17.53 -13.87 6.31
CA TYR A 151 -16.16 -13.40 6.16
C TYR A 151 -15.83 -12.46 7.34
N GLU A 152 -15.15 -12.98 8.36
CA GLU A 152 -14.94 -12.29 9.63
C GLU A 152 -14.05 -11.02 9.52
N ASN A 153 -14.05 -10.24 10.61
CA ASN A 153 -13.42 -8.92 10.85
C ASN A 153 -11.96 -8.77 10.35
N GLU A 154 -11.24 -9.86 10.13
CA GLU A 154 -9.90 -9.85 9.53
C GLU A 154 -9.90 -9.18 8.15
N LEU A 155 -10.94 -9.36 7.35
CA LEU A 155 -11.03 -8.74 6.02
C LEU A 155 -11.17 -7.22 6.11
N THR A 156 -11.95 -6.73 7.08
CA THR A 156 -12.12 -5.30 7.36
C THR A 156 -10.80 -4.65 7.76
N ASN A 157 -10.09 -5.25 8.72
CA ASN A 157 -8.76 -4.78 9.14
C ASN A 157 -7.78 -4.79 7.98
N PHE A 158 -7.79 -5.84 7.17
CA PHE A 158 -6.90 -5.98 6.02
C PHE A 158 -7.19 -4.91 4.95
N LEU A 159 -8.45 -4.65 4.63
CA LEU A 159 -8.86 -3.58 3.70
C LEU A 159 -8.45 -2.20 4.20
N LEU A 160 -8.71 -1.89 5.47
CA LEU A 160 -8.29 -0.64 6.11
C LEU A 160 -6.77 -0.44 6.03
N GLU A 161 -6.01 -1.48 6.38
CA GLU A 161 -4.55 -1.45 6.33
C GLU A 161 -4.05 -1.25 4.89
N LYS A 162 -4.58 -2.01 3.92
CA LYS A 162 -4.14 -1.94 2.52
C LYS A 162 -4.51 -0.62 1.86
N PHE A 163 -5.68 -0.07 2.16
CA PHE A 163 -6.04 1.27 1.73
C PHE A 163 -5.04 2.31 2.25
N ASN A 164 -4.75 2.28 3.56
CA ASN A 164 -3.79 3.19 4.17
C ASN A 164 -2.38 3.06 3.56
N ILE A 165 -1.95 1.84 3.25
CA ILE A 165 -0.70 1.57 2.54
C ILE A 165 -0.71 2.18 1.13
N LEU A 166 -1.75 1.95 0.33
CA LEU A 166 -1.84 2.46 -1.03
C LEU A 166 -1.78 4.00 -1.06
N VAL A 167 -2.53 4.67 -0.19
CA VAL A 167 -2.47 6.15 -0.09
C VAL A 167 -1.07 6.60 0.32
N GLY A 168 -0.46 5.92 1.29
CA GLY A 168 0.90 6.21 1.74
C GLY A 168 1.94 6.09 0.61
N ILE A 169 1.86 5.01 -0.18
CA ILE A 169 2.71 4.78 -1.36
C ILE A 169 2.52 5.90 -2.39
N TYR A 170 1.27 6.19 -2.74
CA TYR A 170 0.97 7.22 -3.74
C TYR A 170 1.60 8.56 -3.35
N VAL A 171 1.43 8.97 -2.09
CA VAL A 171 1.96 10.24 -1.57
C VAL A 171 3.48 10.23 -1.41
N ALA A 172 4.08 9.08 -1.10
CA ALA A 172 5.53 8.95 -0.94
C ALA A 172 6.29 9.01 -2.27
N ASP A 173 5.81 8.32 -3.31
CA ASP A 173 6.50 8.23 -4.60
C ASP A 173 6.07 9.31 -5.61
N LEU A 174 5.03 10.09 -5.32
CA LEU A 174 4.50 11.15 -6.19
C LEU A 174 5.57 12.11 -6.74
N GLN A 175 6.59 12.39 -5.94
CA GLN A 175 7.64 13.34 -6.29
C GLN A 175 8.53 12.87 -7.45
N MET A 176 8.35 11.62 -7.92
CA MET A 176 9.13 11.03 -9.02
C MET A 176 10.63 11.23 -8.79
N ASN A 177 11.06 10.88 -7.59
CA ASN A 177 12.39 11.13 -7.08
C ASN A 177 13.47 10.31 -7.84
N ILE A 178 14.08 10.94 -8.85
CA ILE A 178 15.15 10.33 -9.66
C ILE A 178 16.48 10.31 -8.91
N ASP A 179 16.68 11.19 -7.91
CA ASP A 179 17.95 11.29 -7.18
C ASP A 179 17.98 10.43 -5.90
N GLY A 180 16.93 9.66 -5.62
CA GLY A 180 16.81 8.80 -4.45
C GLY A 180 16.58 9.54 -3.11
N ARG A 181 16.41 10.87 -3.11
CA ARG A 181 16.12 11.69 -1.92
C ARG A 181 14.62 11.84 -1.65
N THR A 182 14.16 11.43 -0.47
CA THR A 182 12.75 11.42 -0.05
C THR A 182 11.98 12.72 -0.35
N LEU A 183 12.68 13.86 -0.36
CA LEU A 183 12.16 15.17 -0.74
C LEU A 183 13.15 15.84 -1.72
N SER A 184 12.70 16.13 -2.95
CA SER A 184 13.53 16.78 -3.97
C SER A 184 12.91 18.10 -4.46
N LYS A 185 13.77 19.05 -4.86
CA LYS A 185 13.32 20.35 -5.41
C LYS A 185 12.46 20.16 -6.66
N ASP A 186 12.81 19.20 -7.50
CA ASP A 186 12.08 18.90 -8.73
C ASP A 186 10.71 18.27 -8.44
N GLY A 187 10.62 17.41 -7.44
CA GLY A 187 9.35 16.86 -6.97
C GLY A 187 8.42 17.93 -6.40
N LEU A 188 8.96 18.88 -5.63
CA LEU A 188 8.19 20.02 -5.15
C LEU A 188 7.78 20.96 -6.27
N ASN A 189 8.66 21.21 -7.25
CA ASN A 189 8.31 21.98 -8.44
C ASN A 189 7.17 21.30 -9.23
N LEU A 190 7.15 19.97 -9.30
CA LEU A 190 6.04 19.24 -9.92
C LEU A 190 4.73 19.50 -9.16
N VAL A 191 4.74 19.36 -7.84
CA VAL A 191 3.56 19.63 -6.99
C VAL A 191 3.07 21.07 -7.12
N ILE A 192 3.99 22.03 -7.20
CA ILE A 192 3.66 23.46 -7.32
C ILE A 192 3.03 23.76 -8.68
N ASN A 193 3.55 23.20 -9.77
CA ASN A 193 3.21 23.66 -11.12
C ASN A 193 2.15 22.80 -11.83
N ASP A 194 1.96 21.54 -11.43
CA ASP A 194 1.02 20.63 -12.10
C ASP A 194 -0.40 20.74 -11.50
N LYS A 195 -1.29 21.43 -12.23
CA LYS A 195 -2.70 21.58 -11.85
C LYS A 195 -3.49 20.26 -11.86
N LYS A 196 -3.18 19.34 -12.77
CA LYS A 196 -3.87 18.03 -12.84
C LYS A 196 -3.50 17.21 -11.61
N LEU A 197 -2.22 17.24 -11.25
CA LEU A 197 -1.74 16.60 -10.04
C LEU A 197 -2.39 17.20 -8.78
N HIS A 198 -2.46 18.53 -8.69
CA HIS A 198 -3.14 19.19 -7.57
C HIS A 198 -4.60 18.73 -7.41
N GLN A 199 -5.34 18.63 -8.51
CA GLN A 199 -6.72 18.14 -8.47
C GLN A 199 -6.80 16.68 -8.02
N LYS A 200 -5.85 15.83 -8.45
CA LYS A 200 -5.75 14.45 -7.97
C LYS A 200 -5.47 14.38 -6.46
N LEU A 201 -4.62 15.26 -5.93
CA LEU A 201 -4.33 15.32 -4.48
C LEU A 201 -5.54 15.76 -3.66
N ILE A 202 -6.30 16.76 -4.13
CA ILE A 202 -7.57 17.16 -3.51
C ILE A 202 -8.56 15.98 -3.52
N ASN A 203 -8.69 15.29 -4.66
CA ASN A 203 -9.58 14.13 -4.76
C ASN A 203 -9.11 12.99 -3.84
N LEU A 204 -7.80 12.75 -3.74
CA LEU A 204 -7.22 11.75 -2.86
C LEU A 204 -7.54 12.04 -1.38
N GLN A 205 -7.43 13.30 -0.95
CA GLN A 205 -7.83 13.68 0.41
C GLN A 205 -9.31 13.38 0.65
N LYS A 206 -10.18 13.76 -0.29
CA LYS A 206 -11.63 13.49 -0.19
C LYS A 206 -11.92 12.00 -0.08
N ILE A 207 -11.30 11.18 -0.94
CA ILE A 207 -11.44 9.72 -0.93
C ILE A 207 -10.94 9.12 0.39
N LYS A 208 -9.79 9.58 0.88
CA LYS A 208 -9.23 9.15 2.18
C LYS A 208 -10.21 9.43 3.32
N ASP A 209 -10.76 10.63 3.37
CA ASP A 209 -11.65 11.05 4.45
C ASP A 209 -13.00 10.34 4.38
N GLU A 210 -13.54 10.15 3.17
CA GLU A 210 -14.75 9.35 2.94
C GLU A 210 -14.55 7.89 3.39
N PHE A 211 -13.45 7.27 2.97
CA PHE A 211 -13.16 5.88 3.30
C PHE A 211 -12.97 5.69 4.80
N PHE A 212 -12.11 6.49 5.44
CA PHE A 212 -11.89 6.37 6.88
C PHE A 212 -13.14 6.72 7.69
N GLY A 213 -13.89 7.75 7.31
CA GLY A 213 -15.15 8.10 7.99
C GLY A 213 -16.19 6.98 7.88
N TYR A 214 -16.28 6.31 6.74
CA TYR A 214 -17.17 5.16 6.58
C TYR A 214 -16.82 4.03 7.56
N TYR A 215 -15.56 3.63 7.65
CA TYR A 215 -15.15 2.53 8.53
C TYR A 215 -15.14 2.91 10.01
N GLU A 216 -14.84 4.16 10.35
CA GLU A 216 -14.96 4.64 11.73
C GLU A 216 -16.41 4.54 12.24
N VAL A 217 -17.40 4.80 11.38
CA VAL A 217 -18.83 4.71 11.74
C VAL A 217 -19.36 3.28 11.70
N ASN A 218 -19.06 2.52 10.64
CA ASN A 218 -19.67 1.20 10.41
C ASN A 218 -18.88 0.04 11.05
N PHE A 219 -17.57 0.24 11.30
CA PHE A 219 -16.64 -0.76 11.83
C PHE A 219 -15.72 -0.16 12.91
N PRO A 220 -16.28 0.46 13.97
CA PRO A 220 -15.49 1.21 14.93
C PRO A 220 -14.44 0.34 15.64
N ASN A 221 -14.77 -0.91 15.97
CA ASN A 221 -13.85 -1.80 16.70
C ASN A 221 -12.61 -2.15 15.88
N GLU A 222 -12.78 -2.43 14.59
CA GLU A 222 -11.70 -2.70 13.63
C GLU A 222 -10.86 -1.44 13.41
N PHE A 223 -11.53 -0.31 13.19
CA PHE A 223 -10.87 0.98 13.02
C PHE A 223 -10.01 1.36 14.23
N HIS A 224 -10.57 1.31 15.44
CA HIS A 224 -9.85 1.57 16.69
C HIS A 224 -8.75 0.52 16.93
N THR A 225 -9.00 -0.76 16.65
CA THR A 225 -7.97 -1.81 16.80
C THR A 225 -6.77 -1.55 15.90
N LEU A 226 -6.99 -1.13 14.64
CA LEU A 226 -5.90 -0.87 13.71
C LEU A 226 -5.10 0.39 14.08
N PHE A 227 -5.79 1.49 14.39
CA PHE A 227 -5.16 2.80 14.56
C PHE A 227 -4.85 3.19 16.02
N GLU A 228 -5.59 2.70 17.01
CA GLU A 228 -5.36 3.06 18.42
C GLU A 228 -4.47 2.08 19.19
N LYS A 229 -4.50 0.78 18.87
CA LYS A 229 -3.62 -0.20 19.55
C LYS A 229 -2.19 -0.13 19.01
N ASN A 230 -2.01 0.25 17.75
CA ASN A 230 -0.71 0.33 17.10
C ASN A 230 -0.25 1.80 17.02
N LYS A 231 0.03 2.46 18.15
CA LYS A 231 0.51 3.85 18.18
C LYS A 231 2.03 3.93 18.16
N ASN A 232 2.70 3.42 17.14
CA ASN A 232 4.14 3.64 16.98
C ASN A 232 4.45 4.32 15.65
N TYR A 233 5.65 4.88 15.49
CA TYR A 233 5.99 5.70 14.32
C TYR A 233 5.90 4.95 12.97
N HIS A 234 6.10 3.64 13.00
CA HIS A 234 6.08 2.76 11.82
C HIS A 234 4.77 1.96 11.66
N SER A 235 3.81 2.16 12.55
CA SER A 235 2.51 1.49 12.55
C SER A 235 1.57 2.02 11.46
N PRO A 236 0.40 1.36 11.26
CA PRO A 236 -0.68 1.92 10.45
C PRO A 236 -1.07 3.36 10.86
N ASN A 237 -1.09 3.67 12.16
CA ASN A 237 -1.40 5.03 12.62
C ASN A 237 -0.28 6.03 12.29
N GLY A 238 0.98 5.64 12.48
CA GLY A 238 2.13 6.45 12.07
C GLY A 238 2.14 6.73 10.57
N LEU A 239 1.83 5.73 9.75
CA LEU A 239 1.69 5.89 8.30
C LEU A 239 0.53 6.83 7.94
N LYS A 240 -0.64 6.68 8.58
CA LYS A 240 -1.82 7.55 8.35
C LYS A 240 -1.48 9.02 8.61
N ASN A 241 -0.76 9.30 9.70
CA ASN A 241 -0.37 10.66 10.07
C ASN A 241 0.72 11.21 9.14
N LYS A 242 1.78 10.43 8.82
CA LYS A 242 2.80 10.85 7.83
C LYS A 242 2.19 11.19 6.48
N THR A 243 1.23 10.36 6.04
CA THR A 243 0.51 10.55 4.78
C THR A 243 -0.35 11.81 4.82
N SER A 244 -1.09 12.02 5.92
CA SER A 244 -1.94 13.21 6.08
C SER A 244 -1.14 14.50 6.13
N LEU A 245 0.02 14.49 6.81
CA LEU A 245 0.97 15.59 6.83
C LEU A 245 1.45 15.94 5.41
N LYS A 246 2.02 14.96 4.69
CA LYS A 246 2.53 15.17 3.32
C LYS A 246 1.44 15.64 2.35
N LEU A 247 0.29 14.95 2.34
CA LEU A 247 -0.80 15.24 1.41
C LEU A 247 -1.36 16.65 1.59
N SER A 248 -1.67 17.03 2.84
CA SER A 248 -2.19 18.37 3.16
C SER A 248 -1.17 19.45 2.83
N SER A 249 0.11 19.21 3.12
CA SER A 249 1.18 20.16 2.78
C SER A 249 1.35 20.32 1.28
N TYR A 250 1.31 19.25 0.48
CA TYR A 250 1.37 19.36 -0.99
C TYR A 250 0.21 20.19 -1.56
N ILE A 251 -1.00 20.00 -1.04
CA ILE A 251 -2.17 20.79 -1.43
C ILE A 251 -1.95 22.27 -1.09
N LEU A 252 -1.51 22.58 0.13
CA LEU A 252 -1.29 23.96 0.57
C LEU A 252 -0.15 24.64 -0.17
N ILE A 253 0.99 23.97 -0.37
CA ILE A 253 2.13 24.47 -1.16
C ILE A 253 1.65 24.95 -2.53
N HIS A 254 0.89 24.11 -3.23
CA HIS A 254 0.38 24.43 -4.54
C HIS A 254 -0.48 25.70 -4.49
N LYS A 255 -1.42 25.77 -3.54
CA LYS A 255 -2.32 26.93 -3.41
C LYS A 255 -1.57 28.22 -3.07
N ILE A 256 -0.63 28.16 -2.11
CA ILE A 256 0.17 29.31 -1.67
C ILE A 256 1.03 29.82 -2.82
N LYS A 257 1.79 28.94 -3.49
CA LYS A 257 2.70 29.32 -4.58
C LYS A 257 1.98 29.84 -5.83
N ASN A 258 0.71 29.48 -6.00
CA ASN A 258 -0.13 29.96 -7.10
C ASN A 258 -1.12 31.06 -6.67
N ASN A 259 -0.96 31.70 -5.50
CA ASN A 259 -1.84 32.75 -4.98
C ASN A 259 -3.34 32.39 -4.90
N ASN A 260 -3.64 31.10 -4.70
CA ASN A 260 -5.00 30.56 -4.61
C ASN A 260 -5.37 30.14 -3.18
N PHE A 261 -4.54 30.45 -2.20
CA PHE A 261 -4.78 30.11 -0.80
C PHE A 261 -5.91 30.97 -0.21
N ASP A 262 -6.88 30.31 0.41
CA ASP A 262 -8.03 30.93 1.08
C ASP A 262 -8.10 30.39 2.51
N LEU A 263 -7.82 31.24 3.50
CA LEU A 263 -7.72 30.83 4.90
C LEU A 263 -8.97 30.10 5.42
N ILE A 264 -10.16 30.49 4.93
CA ILE A 264 -11.42 29.90 5.40
C ILE A 264 -11.60 28.52 4.77
N LYS A 265 -11.41 28.42 3.45
CA LYS A 265 -11.59 27.16 2.71
C LYS A 265 -10.49 26.14 3.00
N ASP A 266 -9.27 26.61 3.22
CA ASP A 266 -8.08 25.77 3.36
C ASP A 266 -7.71 25.46 4.82
N LYS A 267 -8.50 25.95 5.78
CA LYS A 267 -8.32 25.70 7.22
C LYS A 267 -8.22 24.21 7.55
N ILE A 268 -8.92 23.36 6.80
CA ILE A 268 -8.91 21.91 7.02
C ILE A 268 -7.51 21.32 6.85
N TYR A 269 -6.78 21.72 5.80
CA TYR A 269 -5.43 21.22 5.54
C TYR A 269 -4.44 21.69 6.62
N ILE A 270 -4.60 22.92 7.12
CA ILE A 270 -3.79 23.43 8.24
C ILE A 270 -4.06 22.62 9.52
N LYS A 271 -5.33 22.29 9.80
CA LYS A 271 -5.71 21.47 10.94
C LYS A 271 -5.13 20.07 10.83
N ASP A 272 -5.23 19.45 9.65
CA ASP A 272 -4.70 18.12 9.38
C ASP A 272 -3.17 18.07 9.58
N ILE A 273 -2.43 19.06 9.09
CA ILE A 273 -0.99 19.20 9.31
C ILE A 273 -0.67 19.28 10.80
N LYS A 274 -1.34 20.17 11.54
CA LYS A 274 -1.09 20.36 12.99
C LYS A 274 -1.38 19.10 13.79
N ASN A 275 -2.51 18.46 13.52
CA ASN A 275 -2.90 17.22 14.20
C ASN A 275 -1.90 16.10 13.90
N ALA A 276 -1.55 15.90 12.62
CA ALA A 276 -0.60 14.88 12.22
C ALA A 276 0.79 15.12 12.81
N LYS A 277 1.26 16.39 12.86
CA LYS A 277 2.52 16.77 13.49
C LYS A 277 2.53 16.39 14.96
N ASN A 278 1.54 16.83 15.73
CA ASN A 278 1.45 16.55 17.16
C ASN A 278 1.43 15.04 17.43
N GLU A 279 0.66 14.28 16.65
CA GLU A 279 0.64 12.82 16.76
C GLU A 279 2.04 12.24 16.48
N LEU A 280 2.69 12.61 15.38
CA LEU A 280 4.01 12.08 15.03
C LEU A 280 5.10 12.43 16.04
N GLU A 281 5.06 13.63 16.63
CA GLU A 281 5.97 14.01 17.73
C GLU A 281 5.77 13.10 18.95
N ASN A 282 4.52 12.75 19.28
CA ASN A 282 4.23 11.80 20.36
C ASN A 282 4.65 10.36 20.03
N LEU A 283 4.62 9.98 18.73
CA LEU A 283 4.98 8.64 18.28
C LEU A 283 6.49 8.44 18.13
N ALA A 284 7.25 9.47 17.79
CA ALA A 284 8.69 9.43 17.54
C ALA A 284 9.48 9.33 18.86
N LYS A 285 10.07 8.16 19.11
CA LYS A 285 10.79 7.86 20.35
C LYS A 285 12.30 7.74 20.15
N THR A 286 12.73 7.27 18.99
CA THR A 286 14.15 7.11 18.66
C THR A 286 14.71 8.36 17.98
N ASP A 287 16.04 8.50 17.98
CA ASP A 287 16.69 9.62 17.30
C ASP A 287 16.51 9.54 15.78
N ASP A 288 16.46 8.33 15.21
CA ASP A 288 16.17 8.12 13.79
C ASP A 288 14.74 8.57 13.42
N GLU A 289 13.73 8.23 14.25
CA GLU A 289 12.34 8.65 14.05
C GLU A 289 12.17 10.16 14.17
N LYS A 290 12.87 10.78 15.14
CA LYS A 290 12.88 12.24 15.30
C LYS A 290 13.53 12.93 14.11
N LYS A 291 14.66 12.41 13.63
CA LYS A 291 15.35 12.93 12.45
C LYS A 291 14.50 12.80 11.19
N ASP A 292 13.80 11.68 10.99
CA ASP A 292 12.84 11.53 9.89
C ASP A 292 11.71 12.57 10.00
N LEU A 293 11.17 12.79 11.20
CA LEU A 293 10.17 13.82 11.44
C LEU A 293 10.70 15.24 11.18
N GLU A 294 11.92 15.57 11.62
CA GLU A 294 12.56 16.86 11.34
C GLU A 294 12.69 17.09 9.84
N ILE A 295 13.13 16.08 9.08
CA ILE A 295 13.20 16.16 7.62
C ILE A 295 11.80 16.42 7.04
N LEU A 296 10.76 15.73 7.52
CA LEU A 296 9.40 15.99 7.07
C LEU A 296 8.96 17.43 7.39
N LEU A 297 9.28 17.95 8.57
CA LEU A 297 8.84 19.27 9.02
C LEU A 297 9.59 20.42 8.36
N ILE A 298 10.91 20.32 8.18
CA ILE A 298 11.74 21.35 7.52
C ILE A 298 11.21 21.68 6.11
N PHE A 299 10.68 20.69 5.42
CA PHE A 299 10.14 20.87 4.08
C PHE A 299 8.70 21.43 4.05
N PHE A 300 8.02 21.48 5.19
CA PHE A 300 6.63 21.92 5.32
C PHE A 300 6.41 23.05 6.32
N ASP A 301 7.48 23.62 6.89
CA ASP A 301 7.43 24.88 7.63
C ASP A 301 7.23 26.02 6.61
N PHE A 302 6.02 26.57 6.57
CA PHE A 302 5.60 27.74 5.79
C PHE A 302 5.59 29.01 6.63
#